data_AF-A0A1D2QS89-F1
#
_entry.id   AF-A0A1D2QS89-F1
#
_cell.length_a   1.000
_cell.length_b   1.000
_cell.length_c   1.000
_cell.angle_alpha   90.00
_cell.angle_beta   90.00
_cell.angle_gamma   90.00
#
_symmetry.space_group_name_H-M   'P 1'
#
loop_
_entity.id
_entity.type
_entity.pdbx_description
1 polymer ?
#
loop_
_entity_poly.entity_id
_entity_poly.type
_entity_poly.pdbx_seq_one_letter_code
_entity_poly.pdbx_strand_id
1 'polypeptide(L)'
;MPDDWLPHVHEIWTSGDRNNAIKTVVNELNFITEKKPKCLLLQLAFYLFLSKNFLSASTVFKNALAEYPDDKEILLNTVISLSRAEQHKEAITYATQLLRTDPQNDIGWDCITKSYHAVNDKERASRAGTNSLLIKDSKSGEENPKWKLPSSSIDDFIGKKKKVISFSLWGNHQRYIFGALRNLLLAPDLYPDWEIWIYLDNSVPEPFIDIFKHLGATILLQTNPKTEREKLCWRFKVANHPDIGYFMVRDIDSVFSLREVNAVQQWLDSDKWFHIIRDYWTHTDLILAGLWGGVAGVLPNLQQLLTKYQPDIVDTPNIDQWFLRDCIWRYVKTSCMIHDRCFRQKGSIPLPGPEPKGNIHVGSNEFAQRPDFQKNILSPWIGGGNIPQSSYISSTH
;
A
#
# COMPACT_ATOMS: atom_id res chain seq x y z
N MET A 1 -3.14 -20.12 14.13
CA MET A 1 -1.90 -20.91 13.98
C MET A 1 -2.20 -22.00 12.96
N PRO A 2 -1.30 -22.37 12.05
CA PRO A 2 -1.48 -23.58 11.26
C PRO A 2 -1.49 -24.81 12.18
N ASP A 3 -2.41 -25.74 11.95
CA ASP A 3 -2.68 -26.84 12.89
C ASP A 3 -1.55 -27.90 12.95
N ASP A 4 -0.57 -27.80 12.05
CA ASP A 4 0.58 -28.70 11.89
C ASP A 4 1.89 -28.18 12.52
N TRP A 5 1.88 -26.99 13.12
CA TRP A 5 3.06 -26.40 13.80
C TRP A 5 3.26 -26.94 15.21
N LEU A 6 4.51 -26.98 15.68
CA LEU A 6 4.83 -27.34 17.08
C LEU A 6 4.25 -26.31 18.06
N PRO A 7 3.26 -26.67 18.92
CA PRO A 7 2.54 -25.67 19.73
C PRO A 7 3.45 -25.04 20.80
N HIS A 8 4.26 -25.85 21.49
CA HIS A 8 5.19 -25.38 22.51
C HIS A 8 6.22 -24.36 21.95
N VAL A 9 6.62 -24.51 20.68
CA VAL A 9 7.49 -23.52 20.02
C VAL A 9 6.73 -22.24 19.69
N HIS A 10 5.45 -22.35 19.31
CA HIS A 10 4.59 -21.19 19.08
C HIS A 10 4.30 -20.41 20.38
N GLU A 11 4.25 -21.07 21.53
CA GLU A 11 4.17 -20.45 22.86
C GLU A 11 5.47 -19.67 23.18
N ILE A 12 6.65 -20.26 22.91
CA ILE A 12 7.95 -19.56 23.07
C ILE A 12 8.03 -18.35 22.13
N TRP A 13 7.52 -18.47 20.90
CA TRP A 13 7.48 -17.36 19.94
C TRP A 13 6.53 -16.24 20.37
N THR A 14 5.32 -16.57 20.84
CA THR A 14 4.29 -15.58 21.23
C THR A 14 4.57 -14.92 22.57
N SER A 15 5.24 -15.59 23.51
CA SER A 15 5.78 -14.98 24.74
C SER A 15 6.96 -14.02 24.51
N GLY A 16 7.53 -14.01 23.30
CA GLY A 16 8.51 -13.02 22.84
C GLY A 16 9.93 -13.54 22.68
N ASP A 17 10.25 -14.75 23.13
CA ASP A 17 11.59 -15.36 23.01
C ASP A 17 11.81 -15.98 21.61
N ARG A 18 11.70 -15.13 20.60
CA ARG A 18 11.79 -15.50 19.17
C ARG A 18 13.10 -16.22 18.81
N ASN A 19 14.20 -15.84 19.47
CA ASN A 19 15.51 -16.44 19.24
C ASN A 19 15.56 -17.89 19.74
N ASN A 20 14.94 -18.19 20.89
CA ASN A 20 14.85 -19.55 21.41
C ASN A 20 13.85 -20.38 20.60
N ALA A 21 12.70 -19.82 20.24
CA ALA A 21 11.74 -20.49 19.34
C ALA A 21 12.40 -20.95 18.02
N ILE A 22 13.17 -20.07 17.37
CA ILE A 22 13.94 -20.42 16.15
C ILE A 22 14.97 -21.54 16.43
N LYS A 23 15.71 -21.46 17.55
CA LYS A 23 16.67 -22.50 17.94
C LYS A 23 15.99 -23.86 18.16
N THR A 24 14.82 -23.89 18.79
CA THR A 24 14.08 -25.14 19.01
C THR A 24 13.68 -25.80 17.70
N VAL A 25 13.08 -25.08 16.73
CA VAL A 25 12.76 -25.69 15.42
C VAL A 25 14.02 -26.17 14.70
N VAL A 26 15.14 -25.43 14.78
CA VAL A 26 16.43 -25.87 14.19
C VAL A 26 16.95 -27.15 14.86
N ASN A 27 16.82 -27.28 16.18
CA ASN A 27 17.23 -28.50 16.90
C ASN A 27 16.37 -29.70 16.51
N GLU A 28 15.04 -29.57 16.51
CA GLU A 28 14.11 -30.61 16.05
C GLU A 28 14.43 -31.03 14.60
N LEU A 29 14.61 -30.06 13.70
CA LEU A 29 15.02 -30.31 12.32
C LEU A 29 16.42 -30.94 12.17
N ASN A 30 17.26 -30.93 13.20
CA ASN A 30 18.60 -31.54 13.18
C ASN A 30 18.63 -32.96 13.75
N PHE A 31 17.67 -33.34 14.61
CA PHE A 31 17.49 -34.74 15.02
C PHE A 31 16.88 -35.61 13.92
N ILE A 32 16.18 -35.00 12.95
CA ILE A 32 15.61 -35.70 11.80
C ILE A 32 16.68 -35.89 10.72
N THR A 33 17.14 -37.14 10.57
CA THR A 33 18.09 -37.60 9.55
C THR A 33 17.43 -38.03 8.23
N GLU A 34 16.12 -38.27 8.25
CA GLU A 34 15.31 -38.59 7.07
C GLU A 34 14.74 -37.31 6.40
N LYS A 35 13.78 -37.48 5.49
CA LYS A 35 13.05 -36.38 4.82
C LYS A 35 12.45 -35.43 5.86
N LYS A 36 12.93 -34.18 5.88
CA LYS A 36 12.54 -33.19 6.89
C LYS A 36 11.07 -32.75 6.69
N PRO A 37 10.20 -32.80 7.73
CA PRO A 37 8.79 -32.48 7.59
C PRO A 37 8.53 -31.06 7.07
N LYS A 38 7.63 -30.94 6.08
CA LYS A 38 7.18 -29.65 5.53
C LYS A 38 6.76 -28.66 6.62
N CYS A 39 5.97 -29.09 7.61
CA CYS A 39 5.47 -28.22 8.67
C CYS A 39 6.59 -27.52 9.46
N LEU A 40 7.63 -28.25 9.85
CA LEU A 40 8.79 -27.71 10.57
C LEU A 40 9.63 -26.77 9.70
N LEU A 41 9.81 -27.10 8.42
CA LEU A 41 10.52 -26.26 7.45
C LEU A 41 9.76 -24.93 7.23
N LEU A 42 8.44 -24.98 7.09
CA LEU A 42 7.58 -23.80 7.02
C LEU A 42 7.66 -22.98 8.32
N GLN A 43 7.48 -23.60 9.49
CA GLN A 43 7.49 -22.92 10.79
C GLN A 43 8.82 -22.16 11.01
N LEU A 44 9.97 -22.79 10.74
CA LEU A 44 11.28 -22.13 10.78
C LEU A 44 11.37 -20.96 9.79
N ALA A 45 10.99 -21.18 8.53
CA ALA A 45 11.12 -20.16 7.49
C ALA A 45 10.20 -18.96 7.74
N PHE A 46 8.98 -19.17 8.24
CA PHE A 46 8.08 -18.10 8.66
C PHE A 46 8.61 -17.32 9.88
N TYR A 47 9.21 -17.97 10.88
CA TYR A 47 9.85 -17.25 11.99
C TYR A 47 11.05 -16.41 11.54
N LEU A 48 11.85 -16.90 10.59
CA LEU A 48 12.92 -16.12 9.97
C LEU A 48 12.36 -14.93 9.18
N PHE A 49 11.30 -15.13 8.40
CA PHE A 49 10.62 -14.09 7.62
C PHE A 49 10.00 -13.00 8.51
N LEU A 50 9.29 -13.38 9.57
CA LEU A 50 8.72 -12.47 10.57
C LEU A 50 9.80 -11.73 11.38
N SER A 51 11.00 -12.29 11.47
CA SER A 51 12.19 -11.63 12.02
C SER A 51 12.93 -10.74 11.00
N LYS A 52 12.33 -10.49 9.82
CA LYS A 52 12.92 -9.78 8.66
C LYS A 52 14.19 -10.42 8.08
N ASN A 53 14.56 -11.64 8.49
CA ASN A 53 15.68 -12.37 7.90
C ASN A 53 15.22 -13.12 6.63
N PHE A 54 14.89 -12.33 5.60
CA PHE A 54 14.37 -12.83 4.33
C PHE A 54 15.37 -13.73 3.59
N LEU A 55 16.68 -13.49 3.75
CA LEU A 55 17.72 -14.30 3.13
C LEU A 55 17.76 -15.72 3.72
N SER A 56 17.86 -15.86 5.04
CA SER A 56 17.82 -17.20 5.66
C SER A 56 16.47 -17.89 5.46
N ALA A 57 15.34 -17.15 5.49
CA ALA A 57 14.04 -17.71 5.15
C ALA A 57 14.04 -18.29 3.72
N SER A 58 14.57 -17.54 2.74
CA SER A 58 14.70 -18.01 1.36
C SER A 58 15.59 -19.25 1.23
N THR A 59 16.66 -19.37 2.03
CA THR A 59 17.51 -20.57 2.05
C THR A 59 16.76 -21.78 2.60
N VAL A 60 15.95 -21.63 3.66
CA VAL A 60 15.13 -22.73 4.19
C VAL A 60 14.07 -23.16 3.17
N PHE A 61 13.37 -22.22 2.52
CA PHE A 61 12.41 -22.58 1.47
C PHE A 61 13.08 -23.22 0.24
N LYS A 62 14.22 -22.70 -0.25
CA LYS A 62 14.99 -23.31 -1.35
C LYS A 62 15.47 -24.73 -1.02
N ASN A 63 15.89 -24.98 0.22
CA ASN A 63 16.25 -26.32 0.68
C ASN A 63 15.00 -27.24 0.76
N ALA A 64 13.85 -26.72 1.18
CA ALA A 64 12.59 -27.47 1.17
C ALA A 64 12.14 -27.86 -0.25
N LEU A 65 12.41 -27.02 -1.28
CA LEU A 65 12.14 -27.37 -2.68
C LEU A 65 13.00 -28.52 -3.23
N ALA A 66 14.11 -28.90 -2.57
CA ALA A 66 14.82 -30.13 -2.94
C ALA A 66 14.01 -31.39 -2.58
N GLU A 67 13.17 -31.30 -1.54
CA GLU A 67 12.31 -32.37 -1.04
C GLU A 67 10.87 -32.28 -1.58
N TYR A 68 10.43 -31.07 -1.95
CA TYR A 68 9.06 -30.73 -2.31
C TYR A 68 9.03 -29.80 -3.56
N PRO A 69 9.56 -30.23 -4.72
CA PRO A 69 9.93 -29.33 -5.83
C PRO A 69 8.77 -28.57 -6.49
N ASP A 70 7.57 -29.15 -6.52
CA ASP A 70 6.38 -28.56 -7.14
C ASP A 70 5.36 -28.02 -6.12
N ASP A 71 5.74 -27.92 -4.84
CA ASP A 71 4.87 -27.38 -3.80
C ASP A 71 4.67 -25.86 -3.99
N LYS A 72 3.45 -25.49 -4.40
CA LYS A 72 3.08 -24.11 -4.73
C LYS A 72 3.24 -23.13 -3.58
N GLU A 73 3.03 -23.58 -2.34
CA GLU A 73 3.17 -22.73 -1.14
C GLU A 73 4.65 -22.47 -0.86
N ILE A 74 5.50 -23.49 -0.93
CA ILE A 74 6.94 -23.34 -0.75
C ILE A 74 7.53 -22.51 -1.90
N LEU A 75 7.08 -22.72 -3.15
CA LEU A 75 7.48 -21.92 -4.31
C LEU A 75 7.10 -20.43 -4.14
N LEU A 76 5.86 -20.13 -3.75
CA LEU A 76 5.41 -18.76 -3.53
C LEU A 76 6.20 -18.09 -2.40
N ASN A 77 6.39 -18.76 -1.26
CA ASN A 77 7.15 -18.19 -0.14
C ASN A 77 8.65 -18.06 -0.45
N THR A 78 9.22 -18.93 -1.30
CA THR A 78 10.57 -18.77 -1.88
C THR A 78 10.65 -17.47 -2.68
N VAL A 79 9.71 -17.26 -3.60
CA VAL A 79 9.64 -16.06 -4.47
C VAL A 79 9.49 -14.78 -3.66
N ILE A 80 8.58 -14.75 -2.68
CA ILE A 80 8.38 -13.59 -1.80
C ILE A 80 9.66 -13.33 -0.98
N SER A 81 10.27 -14.36 -0.40
CA SER A 81 11.48 -14.21 0.41
C SER A 81 12.68 -13.70 -0.40
N LEU A 82 12.93 -14.25 -1.59
CA LEU A 82 14.00 -13.78 -2.49
C LEU A 82 13.74 -12.34 -2.97
N SER A 83 12.48 -12.00 -3.28
CA SER A 83 12.06 -10.64 -3.69
C SER A 83 12.19 -9.61 -2.56
N ARG A 84 12.06 -10.04 -1.29
CA ARG A 84 12.30 -9.23 -0.07
C ARG A 84 13.79 -9.19 0.32
N ALA A 85 14.57 -10.21 -0.02
CA ALA A 85 16.02 -10.28 0.16
C ALA A 85 16.83 -9.70 -1.03
N GLU A 86 16.16 -9.04 -1.98
CA GLU A 86 16.72 -8.42 -3.19
C GLU A 86 17.47 -9.38 -4.14
N GLN A 87 17.28 -10.69 -3.97
CA GLN A 87 17.87 -11.75 -4.82
C GLN A 87 17.10 -11.92 -6.13
N HIS A 88 16.92 -10.81 -6.86
CA HIS A 88 15.97 -10.69 -7.97
C HIS A 88 16.20 -11.66 -9.14
N LYS A 89 17.45 -12.07 -9.40
CA LYS A 89 17.75 -13.08 -10.42
C LYS A 89 17.20 -14.47 -10.04
N GLU A 90 17.37 -14.90 -8.80
CA GLU A 90 16.77 -16.15 -8.31
C GLU A 90 15.24 -16.02 -8.20
N ALA A 91 14.73 -14.87 -7.74
CA ALA A 91 13.30 -14.62 -7.64
C ALA A 91 12.58 -14.78 -9.00
N ILE A 92 13.20 -14.31 -10.10
CA ILE A 92 12.69 -14.51 -11.47
C ILE A 92 12.64 -16.00 -11.83
N THR A 93 13.66 -16.79 -11.48
CA THR A 93 13.70 -18.23 -11.77
C THR A 93 12.57 -18.98 -11.06
N TYR A 94 12.45 -18.84 -9.74
CA TYR A 94 11.39 -19.52 -8.98
C TYR A 94 9.99 -18.99 -9.30
N ALA A 95 9.83 -17.70 -9.61
CA ALA A 95 8.54 -17.16 -10.04
C ALA A 95 8.16 -17.67 -11.43
N THR A 96 9.12 -17.88 -12.33
CA THR A 96 8.88 -18.51 -13.63
C THR A 96 8.50 -19.99 -13.48
N GLN A 97 8.98 -20.70 -12.46
CA GLN A 97 8.51 -22.04 -12.12
C GLN A 97 7.08 -22.02 -11.58
N LEU A 98 6.81 -21.19 -10.56
CA LEU A 98 5.47 -21.04 -9.97
C LEU A 98 4.42 -20.67 -11.01
N LEU A 99 4.67 -19.65 -11.83
CA LEU A 99 3.69 -19.14 -12.79
C LEU A 99 3.45 -20.06 -14.00
N ARG A 100 4.23 -21.15 -14.15
CA ARG A 100 3.92 -22.24 -15.10
C ARG A 100 2.88 -23.22 -14.55
N THR A 101 2.89 -23.48 -13.24
CA THR A 101 1.95 -24.43 -12.59
C THR A 101 0.76 -23.73 -11.93
N ASP A 102 0.89 -22.43 -11.64
CA ASP A 102 -0.13 -21.53 -11.10
C ASP A 102 -0.10 -20.15 -11.80
N PRO A 103 -0.55 -20.06 -13.07
CA PRO A 103 -0.56 -18.80 -13.82
C PRO A 103 -1.53 -17.76 -13.25
N GLN A 104 -2.42 -18.14 -12.33
CA GLN A 104 -3.39 -17.26 -11.65
C GLN A 104 -2.85 -16.68 -10.33
N ASN A 105 -1.56 -16.85 -10.03
CA ASN A 105 -0.95 -16.35 -8.81
C ASN A 105 -0.54 -14.87 -8.92
N ASP A 106 -1.42 -13.95 -8.54
CA ASP A 106 -1.18 -12.50 -8.63
C ASP A 106 -0.01 -12.04 -7.75
N ILE A 107 0.21 -12.64 -6.59
CA ILE A 107 1.37 -12.35 -5.72
C ILE A 107 2.69 -12.79 -6.40
N GLY A 108 2.67 -13.91 -7.12
CA GLY A 108 3.78 -14.34 -7.98
C GLY A 108 4.06 -13.35 -9.12
N TRP A 109 3.02 -12.83 -9.77
CA TRP A 109 3.15 -11.78 -10.79
C TRP A 109 3.65 -10.45 -10.22
N ASP A 110 3.21 -10.04 -9.02
CA ASP A 110 3.74 -8.85 -8.33
C ASP A 110 5.24 -8.99 -8.05
N CYS A 111 5.66 -10.15 -7.51
CA CYS A 111 7.05 -10.41 -7.18
C CYS A 111 7.97 -10.49 -8.41
N ILE A 112 7.50 -11.10 -9.51
CA ILE A 112 8.28 -11.15 -10.75
C ILE A 112 8.33 -9.77 -11.43
N THR A 113 7.28 -8.94 -11.30
CA THR A 113 7.26 -7.55 -11.80
C THR A 113 8.33 -6.69 -11.13
N LYS A 114 8.37 -6.67 -9.78
CA LYS A 114 9.43 -5.99 -9.02
C LYS A 114 10.82 -6.47 -9.48
N SER A 115 10.97 -7.78 -9.63
CA SER A 115 12.27 -8.40 -9.93
C SER A 115 12.75 -8.14 -11.36
N TYR A 116 11.85 -8.14 -12.36
CA TYR A 116 12.18 -7.72 -13.73
C TYR A 116 12.62 -6.26 -13.78
N HIS A 117 11.93 -5.35 -13.07
CA HIS A 117 12.35 -3.95 -12.98
C HIS A 117 13.73 -3.82 -12.32
N ALA A 118 13.99 -4.57 -11.23
CA ALA A 118 15.27 -4.53 -10.53
C ALA A 118 16.46 -5.04 -11.36
N VAL A 119 16.23 -5.90 -12.37
CA VAL A 119 17.25 -6.29 -13.37
C VAL A 119 17.20 -5.44 -14.65
N ASN A 120 16.51 -4.30 -14.61
CA ASN A 120 16.31 -3.33 -15.70
C ASN A 120 15.55 -3.86 -16.94
N ASP A 121 14.83 -4.99 -16.81
CA ASP A 121 13.93 -5.52 -17.85
C ASP A 121 12.54 -4.88 -17.72
N LYS A 122 12.46 -3.57 -18.03
CA LYS A 122 11.21 -2.79 -18.01
C LYS A 122 10.10 -3.41 -18.87
N GLU A 123 10.49 -4.06 -19.96
CA GLU A 123 9.59 -4.69 -20.93
C GLU A 123 8.90 -5.94 -20.35
N ARG A 124 9.64 -6.86 -19.71
CA ARG A 124 9.01 -7.98 -18.98
C ARG A 124 8.31 -7.52 -17.72
N ALA A 125 8.80 -6.49 -17.03
CA ALA A 125 8.11 -5.91 -15.88
C ALA A 125 6.72 -5.36 -16.27
N SER A 126 6.62 -4.60 -17.37
CA SER A 126 5.35 -4.02 -17.83
C SER A 126 4.32 -5.10 -18.14
N ARG A 127 4.73 -6.17 -18.84
CA ARG A 127 3.87 -7.34 -19.12
C ARG A 127 3.46 -8.08 -17.84
N ALA A 128 4.40 -8.33 -16.93
CA ALA A 128 4.13 -9.04 -15.68
C ALA A 128 3.14 -8.28 -14.76
N GLY A 129 3.31 -6.97 -14.62
CA GLY A 129 2.42 -6.16 -13.78
C GLY A 129 1.04 -5.98 -14.40
N THR A 130 0.98 -5.89 -15.74
CA THR A 130 -0.31 -5.92 -16.47
C THR A 130 -1.04 -7.25 -16.26
N ASN A 131 -0.33 -8.39 -16.26
CA ASN A 131 -0.93 -9.69 -15.94
C ASN A 131 -1.45 -9.74 -14.49
N SER A 132 -0.69 -9.23 -13.51
CA SER A 132 -1.15 -9.15 -12.11
C SER A 132 -2.47 -8.37 -12.00
N LEU A 133 -2.54 -7.18 -12.62
CA LEU A 133 -3.73 -6.33 -12.63
C LEU A 133 -4.94 -7.02 -13.30
N LEU A 134 -4.74 -7.72 -14.43
CA LEU A 134 -5.81 -8.46 -15.10
C LEU A 134 -6.33 -9.65 -14.27
N ILE A 135 -5.44 -10.35 -13.55
CA ILE A 135 -5.81 -11.44 -12.65
C ILE A 135 -6.54 -10.91 -11.41
N LYS A 136 -6.10 -9.80 -10.83
CA LYS A 136 -6.78 -9.17 -9.70
C LYS A 136 -8.19 -8.70 -10.09
N ASP A 137 -8.36 -8.07 -11.26
CA ASP A 137 -9.68 -7.62 -11.74
C ASP A 137 -10.65 -8.79 -11.97
N SER A 138 -10.18 -9.90 -12.55
CA SER A 138 -11.01 -11.09 -12.75
C SER A 138 -11.43 -11.75 -11.43
N LYS A 139 -10.61 -11.65 -10.36
CA LYS A 139 -10.93 -12.14 -9.01
C LYS A 139 -11.88 -11.21 -8.23
N SER A 140 -11.80 -9.89 -8.43
CA SER A 140 -12.67 -8.91 -7.75
C SER A 140 -14.15 -9.01 -8.11
N GLY A 141 -14.49 -9.75 -9.18
CA GLY A 141 -15.85 -10.06 -9.59
C GLY A 141 -16.52 -8.98 -10.44
N GLU A 142 -17.75 -9.29 -10.84
CA GLU A 142 -18.56 -8.46 -11.74
C GLU A 142 -19.17 -7.23 -11.05
N GLU A 143 -19.61 -6.29 -11.89
CA GLU A 143 -20.36 -5.11 -11.48
C GLU A 143 -21.63 -5.50 -10.70
N ASN A 144 -22.00 -4.71 -9.69
CA ASN A 144 -23.20 -4.98 -8.89
C ASN A 144 -24.45 -4.42 -9.60
N PRO A 145 -25.35 -5.25 -10.15
CA PRO A 145 -26.47 -4.79 -10.98
C PRO A 145 -27.55 -3.99 -10.21
N LYS A 146 -27.49 -3.98 -8.88
CA LYS A 146 -28.37 -3.19 -8.01
C LYS A 146 -27.81 -1.78 -7.72
N TRP A 147 -26.55 -1.53 -8.06
CA TRP A 147 -25.92 -0.22 -7.93
C TRP A 147 -25.75 0.40 -9.32
N LYS A 148 -25.95 1.72 -9.41
CA LYS A 148 -25.79 2.51 -10.63
C LYS A 148 -25.26 3.89 -10.26
N LEU A 149 -24.50 4.48 -11.17
CA LEU A 149 -24.16 5.90 -11.09
C LEU A 149 -25.41 6.77 -11.35
N PRO A 150 -25.43 8.01 -10.83
CA PRO A 150 -26.45 9.01 -11.18
C PRO A 150 -26.50 9.24 -12.70
N SER A 151 -27.69 9.57 -13.21
CA SER A 151 -27.91 9.88 -14.64
C SER A 151 -27.74 11.35 -15.01
N SER A 152 -27.41 12.20 -14.03
CA SER A 152 -27.07 13.62 -14.23
C SER A 152 -25.60 13.77 -14.65
N SER A 153 -25.17 14.99 -14.99
CA SER A 153 -23.73 15.27 -15.01
C SER A 153 -23.13 15.15 -13.60
N ILE A 154 -21.80 15.10 -13.51
CA ILE A 154 -21.10 15.14 -12.22
C ILE A 154 -21.31 16.51 -11.56
N ASP A 155 -21.23 17.60 -12.33
CA ASP A 155 -21.41 18.97 -11.82
C ASP A 155 -22.82 19.21 -11.25
N ASP A 156 -23.87 18.72 -11.92
CA ASP A 156 -25.24 18.76 -11.40
C ASP A 156 -25.39 17.97 -10.09
N PHE A 157 -24.66 16.86 -9.95
CA PHE A 157 -24.73 15.98 -8.78
C PHE A 157 -23.97 16.53 -7.56
N ILE A 158 -22.80 17.14 -7.79
CA ILE A 158 -22.00 17.75 -6.71
C ILE A 158 -22.48 19.16 -6.34
N GLY A 159 -23.02 19.91 -7.30
CA GLY A 159 -23.43 21.30 -7.12
C GLY A 159 -22.29 22.17 -6.55
N LYS A 160 -22.49 22.72 -5.35
CA LYS A 160 -21.51 23.58 -4.65
C LYS A 160 -20.76 22.89 -3.51
N LYS A 161 -20.67 21.56 -3.53
CA LYS A 161 -19.96 20.78 -2.50
C LYS A 161 -18.43 20.92 -2.61
N LYS A 162 -17.75 20.60 -1.52
CA LYS A 162 -16.29 20.79 -1.35
C LYS A 162 -15.45 19.84 -2.21
N LYS A 163 -14.25 20.26 -2.59
CA LYS A 163 -13.17 19.36 -3.03
C LYS A 163 -12.26 19.08 -1.82
N VAL A 164 -11.94 17.81 -1.52
CA VAL A 164 -11.18 17.43 -0.30
C VAL A 164 -10.06 16.43 -0.58
N ILE A 165 -8.84 16.71 -0.12
CA ILE A 165 -7.73 15.75 -0.10
C ILE A 165 -7.61 15.17 1.31
N SER A 166 -7.66 13.86 1.42
CA SER A 166 -7.77 13.16 2.70
C SER A 166 -6.56 12.29 3.04
N PHE A 167 -6.12 12.43 4.29
CA PHE A 167 -4.99 11.73 4.87
C PHE A 167 -5.36 11.06 6.20
N SER A 168 -4.66 9.96 6.51
CA SER A 168 -4.60 9.38 7.85
C SER A 168 -3.23 9.66 8.46
N LEU A 169 -3.16 10.00 9.75
CA LEU A 169 -1.90 10.22 10.47
C LEU A 169 -1.99 9.73 11.92
N TRP A 170 -0.98 9.01 12.39
CA TRP A 170 -0.84 8.66 13.81
C TRP A 170 0.63 8.50 14.18
N GLY A 171 0.92 8.60 15.47
CA GLY A 171 2.28 8.61 16.00
C GLY A 171 3.06 9.87 15.60
N ASN A 172 4.37 9.82 15.89
CA ASN A 172 5.29 10.94 15.72
C ASN A 172 6.50 10.58 14.83
N HIS A 173 6.36 9.61 13.93
CA HIS A 173 7.45 9.17 13.06
C HIS A 173 7.76 10.24 12.00
N GLN A 174 9.01 10.69 11.96
CA GLN A 174 9.47 11.83 11.15
C GLN A 174 8.96 11.84 9.70
N ARG A 175 8.95 10.69 9.00
CA ARG A 175 8.53 10.59 7.59
C ARG A 175 7.11 11.10 7.32
N TYR A 176 6.17 10.79 8.22
CA TYR A 176 4.76 11.12 8.05
C TYR A 176 4.49 12.58 8.42
N ILE A 177 5.13 13.05 9.50
CA ILE A 177 5.03 14.44 9.94
C ILE A 177 5.64 15.39 8.89
N PHE A 178 6.78 15.03 8.32
CA PHE A 178 7.44 15.85 7.31
C PHE A 178 6.66 15.83 5.99
N GLY A 179 6.08 14.68 5.62
CA GLY A 179 5.12 14.59 4.52
C GLY A 179 3.89 15.48 4.72
N ALA A 180 3.31 15.49 5.92
CA ALA A 180 2.18 16.35 6.27
C ALA A 180 2.53 17.84 6.10
N LEU A 181 3.66 18.29 6.66
CA LEU A 181 4.15 19.67 6.48
C LEU A 181 4.39 20.00 5.01
N ARG A 182 5.03 19.11 4.24
CA ARG A 182 5.31 19.33 2.81
C ARG A 182 4.04 19.42 1.97
N ASN A 183 3.05 18.57 2.22
CA ASN A 183 1.77 18.60 1.52
C ASN A 183 0.96 19.85 1.86
N LEU A 184 0.93 20.26 3.13
CA LEU A 184 0.24 21.50 3.55
C LEU A 184 0.92 22.76 3.00
N LEU A 185 2.24 22.80 2.94
CA LEU A 185 2.98 23.93 2.34
C LEU A 185 2.87 24.00 0.81
N LEU A 186 2.50 22.90 0.14
CA LEU A 186 2.30 22.85 -1.32
C LEU A 186 0.83 22.96 -1.74
N ALA A 187 -0.13 22.70 -0.85
CA ALA A 187 -1.56 22.69 -1.18
C ALA A 187 -2.08 24.03 -1.74
N PRO A 188 -1.71 25.22 -1.20
CA PRO A 188 -2.18 26.50 -1.75
C PRO A 188 -1.74 26.76 -3.19
N ASP A 189 -0.55 26.30 -3.58
CA ASP A 189 0.01 26.50 -4.93
C ASP A 189 -0.47 25.43 -5.93
N LEU A 190 -0.61 24.17 -5.48
CA LEU A 190 -0.90 23.02 -6.36
C LEU A 190 -2.37 22.63 -6.41
N TYR A 191 -3.14 22.92 -5.36
CA TYR A 191 -4.54 22.52 -5.21
C TYR A 191 -5.38 23.60 -4.48
N PRO A 192 -5.39 24.88 -4.93
CA PRO A 192 -6.00 26.00 -4.20
C PRO A 192 -7.50 25.82 -3.87
N ASP A 193 -8.26 25.11 -4.71
CA ASP A 193 -9.69 24.83 -4.50
C ASP A 193 -9.98 23.68 -3.52
N TRP A 194 -8.95 23.01 -2.97
CA TRP A 194 -9.10 21.77 -2.20
C TRP A 194 -8.80 21.98 -0.71
N GLU A 195 -9.71 21.52 0.15
CA GLU A 195 -9.45 21.46 1.60
C GLU A 195 -8.58 20.24 1.93
N ILE A 196 -7.58 20.42 2.79
CA ILE A 196 -6.77 19.32 3.33
C ILE A 196 -7.40 18.81 4.62
N TRP A 197 -7.83 17.55 4.64
CA TRP A 197 -8.49 16.90 5.79
C TRP A 197 -7.61 15.79 6.35
N ILE A 198 -7.16 15.93 7.60
CA ILE A 198 -6.27 14.97 8.27
C ILE A 198 -7.03 14.28 9.41
N TYR A 199 -7.30 12.98 9.22
CA TYR A 199 -7.80 12.11 10.29
C TYR A 199 -6.63 11.64 11.15
N LEU A 200 -6.65 11.98 12.45
CA LEU A 200 -5.56 11.64 13.38
C LEU A 200 -6.04 11.28 14.78
N ASP A 201 -5.16 10.71 15.61
CA ASP A 201 -5.39 10.47 17.03
C ASP A 201 -4.35 11.18 17.92
N ASN A 202 -4.56 11.10 19.25
CA ASN A 202 -3.73 11.74 20.29
C ASN A 202 -2.26 11.28 20.33
N SER A 203 -1.81 10.35 19.48
CA SER A 203 -0.39 9.97 19.37
C SER A 203 0.41 10.86 18.41
N VAL A 204 -0.26 11.77 17.67
CA VAL A 204 0.38 12.89 16.98
C VAL A 204 0.65 14.01 18.02
N PRO A 205 1.86 14.59 18.12
CA PRO A 205 2.14 15.58 19.16
C PRO A 205 1.46 16.94 18.89
N GLU A 206 0.84 17.53 19.91
CA GLU A 206 0.07 18.79 19.84
C GLU A 206 0.72 19.90 18.99
N PRO A 207 2.02 20.23 19.12
CA PRO A 207 2.64 21.31 18.33
C PRO A 207 2.64 21.05 16.83
N PHE A 208 2.70 19.78 16.41
CA PHE A 208 2.58 19.41 15.01
C PHE A 208 1.14 19.54 14.53
N ILE A 209 0.15 19.23 15.38
CA ILE A 209 -1.28 19.46 15.10
C ILE A 209 -1.59 20.96 14.95
N ASP A 210 -1.06 21.82 15.83
CA ASP A 210 -1.31 23.28 15.77
C ASP A 210 -0.69 23.94 14.53
N ILE A 211 0.51 23.50 14.11
CA ILE A 211 1.09 23.93 12.82
C ILE A 211 0.22 23.45 11.66
N PHE A 212 -0.33 22.23 11.70
CA PHE A 212 -1.25 21.79 10.65
C PHE A 212 -2.52 22.66 10.58
N LYS A 213 -3.14 22.99 11.73
CA LYS A 213 -4.28 23.93 11.80
C LYS A 213 -3.91 25.30 11.21
N HIS A 214 -2.74 25.84 11.56
CA HIS A 214 -2.24 27.13 11.07
C HIS A 214 -1.99 27.14 9.55
N LEU A 215 -1.56 26.01 8.99
CA LEU A 215 -1.43 25.79 7.53
C LEU A 215 -2.76 25.39 6.84
N GLY A 216 -3.91 25.60 7.50
CA GLY A 216 -5.24 25.40 6.89
C GLY A 216 -5.76 23.96 6.91
N ALA A 217 -5.12 23.03 7.64
CA ALA A 217 -5.62 21.66 7.75
C ALA A 217 -6.90 21.58 8.59
N THR A 218 -7.92 20.91 8.06
CA THR A 218 -9.07 20.45 8.86
C THR A 218 -8.66 19.19 9.62
N ILE A 219 -8.53 19.30 10.95
CA ILE A 219 -8.12 18.21 11.83
C ILE A 219 -9.35 17.45 12.33
N LEU A 220 -9.37 16.14 12.07
CA LEU A 220 -10.52 15.26 12.33
C LEU A 220 -10.14 14.21 13.37
N LEU A 221 -10.20 14.58 14.64
CA LEU A 221 -9.75 13.73 15.75
C LEU A 221 -10.53 12.42 15.84
N GLN A 222 -9.80 11.30 15.94
CA GLN A 222 -10.31 9.94 16.00
C GLN A 222 -10.06 9.37 17.40
N THR A 223 -11.11 9.31 18.21
CA THR A 223 -11.05 8.75 19.56
C THR A 223 -11.18 7.23 19.53
N ASN A 224 -10.38 6.55 20.34
CA ASN A 224 -10.43 5.10 20.59
C ASN A 224 -10.33 4.18 19.34
N PRO A 225 -9.37 4.36 18.40
CA PRO A 225 -9.12 3.39 17.34
C PRO A 225 -8.80 2.00 17.91
N LYS A 226 -9.41 0.97 17.32
CA LYS A 226 -9.29 -0.42 17.81
C LYS A 226 -8.25 -1.24 17.06
N THR A 227 -7.90 -0.87 15.84
CA THR A 227 -6.97 -1.63 14.97
C THR A 227 -6.16 -0.70 14.07
N GLU A 228 -4.99 -1.15 13.60
CA GLU A 228 -4.19 -0.42 12.60
C GLU A 228 -4.93 -0.32 11.25
N ARG A 229 -5.68 -1.39 10.88
CA ARG A 229 -6.61 -1.42 9.75
C ARG A 229 -7.61 -0.26 9.75
N GLU A 230 -8.15 0.08 10.91
CA GLU A 230 -9.05 1.22 11.07
C GLU A 230 -8.34 2.55 10.75
N LYS A 231 -7.10 2.72 11.22
CA LYS A 231 -6.31 3.95 10.99
C LYS A 231 -5.96 4.15 9.53
N LEU A 232 -5.48 3.09 8.87
CA LEU A 232 -5.21 3.07 7.42
C LEU A 232 -6.43 3.52 6.60
N CYS A 233 -7.63 3.16 7.04
CA CYS A 233 -8.88 3.43 6.33
C CYS A 233 -9.62 4.72 6.75
N TRP A 234 -9.18 5.48 7.77
CA TRP A 234 -9.90 6.71 8.18
C TRP A 234 -10.07 7.71 7.02
N ARG A 235 -9.01 7.90 6.24
CA ARG A 235 -8.96 8.68 4.99
C ARG A 235 -9.97 8.25 3.90
N PHE A 236 -10.65 7.12 4.03
CA PHE A 236 -11.72 6.72 3.11
C PHE A 236 -13.08 7.33 3.49
N LYS A 237 -13.24 7.89 4.70
CA LYS A 237 -14.52 8.45 5.20
C LYS A 237 -15.08 9.57 4.31
N VAL A 238 -14.21 10.31 3.61
CA VAL A 238 -14.60 11.35 2.64
C VAL A 238 -15.47 10.83 1.49
N ALA A 239 -15.31 9.57 1.09
CA ALA A 239 -16.06 8.97 -0.02
C ALA A 239 -17.58 8.85 0.26
N ASN A 240 -18.01 8.95 1.51
CA ASN A 240 -19.42 8.95 1.92
C ASN A 240 -19.84 10.23 2.68
N HIS A 241 -19.01 11.28 2.70
CA HIS A 241 -19.33 12.51 3.43
C HIS A 241 -20.36 13.35 2.67
N PRO A 242 -21.43 13.87 3.31
CA PRO A 242 -22.52 14.55 2.61
C PRO A 242 -22.10 15.83 1.89
N ASP A 243 -21.21 16.62 2.49
CA ASP A 243 -20.81 17.96 2.01
C ASP A 243 -19.66 17.95 1.00
N ILE A 244 -19.15 16.78 0.64
CA ILE A 244 -18.04 16.61 -0.31
C ILE A 244 -18.60 16.30 -1.70
N GLY A 245 -18.03 16.95 -2.71
CA GLY A 245 -18.29 16.71 -4.12
C GLY A 245 -17.23 15.78 -4.70
N TYR A 246 -15.99 16.28 -4.77
CA TYR A 246 -14.82 15.49 -5.15
C TYR A 246 -13.94 15.17 -3.93
N PHE A 247 -13.42 13.94 -3.88
CA PHE A 247 -12.42 13.54 -2.90
C PHE A 247 -11.18 12.94 -3.57
N MET A 248 -10.03 13.10 -2.92
CA MET A 248 -8.81 12.36 -3.20
C MET A 248 -8.28 11.75 -1.91
N VAL A 249 -7.73 10.54 -2.00
CA VAL A 249 -7.12 9.84 -0.86
C VAL A 249 -5.62 9.70 -1.13
N ARG A 250 -4.80 10.04 -0.12
CA ARG A 250 -3.34 10.02 -0.23
C ARG A 250 -2.66 9.38 0.97
N ASP A 251 -1.48 8.81 0.73
CA ASP A 251 -0.50 8.50 1.79
C ASP A 251 0.18 9.82 2.21
N ILE A 252 0.29 10.11 3.50
CA ILE A 252 0.69 11.45 3.96
C ILE A 252 2.18 11.77 3.74
N ASP A 253 3.00 10.73 3.56
CA ASP A 253 4.40 10.77 3.14
C ASP A 253 4.59 10.82 1.60
N SER A 254 3.55 10.55 0.81
CA SER A 254 3.52 10.87 -0.62
C SER A 254 3.32 12.37 -0.80
N VAL A 255 4.38 13.08 -1.18
CA VAL A 255 4.35 14.54 -1.35
C VAL A 255 3.86 14.91 -2.75
N PHE A 256 2.93 15.87 -2.82
CA PHE A 256 2.33 16.35 -4.06
C PHE A 256 3.38 16.76 -5.11
N SER A 257 3.04 16.56 -6.39
CA SER A 257 3.84 17.01 -7.52
C SER A 257 2.97 17.52 -8.66
N LEU A 258 3.50 18.44 -9.47
CA LEU A 258 2.81 18.96 -10.66
C LEU A 258 2.39 17.82 -11.64
N ARG A 259 3.08 16.68 -11.61
CA ARG A 259 2.71 15.50 -12.40
C ARG A 259 1.41 14.86 -11.94
N GLU A 260 1.16 14.86 -10.64
CA GLU A 260 -0.12 14.44 -10.05
C GLU A 260 -1.21 15.46 -10.37
N VAL A 261 -0.96 16.75 -10.17
CA VAL A 261 -1.91 17.85 -10.46
C VAL A 261 -2.42 17.76 -11.90
N ASN A 262 -1.54 17.55 -12.87
CA ASN A 262 -1.91 17.39 -14.28
C ASN A 262 -2.79 16.14 -14.54
N ALA A 263 -2.54 15.04 -13.83
CA ALA A 263 -3.34 13.81 -13.93
C ALA A 263 -4.72 13.96 -13.25
N VAL A 264 -4.78 14.73 -12.16
CA VAL A 264 -6.03 15.08 -11.47
C VAL A 264 -6.87 16.03 -12.32
N GLN A 265 -6.26 17.06 -12.93
CA GLN A 265 -6.99 17.99 -13.79
C GLN A 265 -7.60 17.27 -15.01
N GLN A 266 -6.83 16.39 -15.68
CA GLN A 266 -7.36 15.56 -16.78
C GLN A 266 -8.55 14.66 -16.36
N TRP A 267 -8.65 14.30 -15.09
CA TRP A 267 -9.81 13.60 -14.55
C TRP A 267 -10.99 14.53 -14.26
N LEU A 268 -10.75 15.70 -13.64
CA LEU A 268 -11.80 16.71 -13.41
C LEU A 268 -12.40 17.23 -14.72
N ASP A 269 -11.62 17.30 -15.80
CA ASP A 269 -12.05 17.67 -17.14
C ASP A 269 -12.81 16.53 -17.89
N SER A 270 -13.17 15.43 -17.19
CA SER A 270 -13.73 14.22 -17.80
C SER A 270 -15.09 13.79 -17.22
N ASP A 271 -15.76 12.88 -17.93
CA ASP A 271 -17.03 12.25 -17.52
C ASP A 271 -16.84 11.10 -16.48
N LYS A 272 -15.63 10.91 -15.94
CA LYS A 272 -15.30 9.75 -15.10
C LYS A 272 -15.50 10.04 -13.62
N TRP A 273 -16.27 9.19 -12.95
CA TRP A 273 -16.65 9.38 -11.55
C TRP A 273 -15.54 9.04 -10.55
N PHE A 274 -14.48 8.36 -10.99
CA PHE A 274 -13.35 7.91 -10.16
C PHE A 274 -11.99 8.09 -10.83
N HIS A 275 -10.92 8.15 -10.04
CA HIS A 275 -9.55 8.35 -10.49
C HIS A 275 -8.57 7.42 -9.78
N ILE A 276 -7.59 6.91 -10.53
CA ILE A 276 -6.51 6.07 -10.02
C ILE A 276 -5.19 6.46 -10.68
N ILE A 277 -4.11 6.49 -9.90
CA ILE A 277 -2.74 6.74 -10.39
C ILE A 277 -1.85 5.54 -10.08
N ARG A 278 -1.13 5.02 -11.10
CA ARG A 278 -0.10 3.97 -10.96
C ARG A 278 1.18 4.43 -11.65
N ASP A 279 2.15 4.94 -10.89
CA ASP A 279 3.36 5.57 -11.43
C ASP A 279 4.68 4.83 -11.12
N TYR A 280 4.64 3.60 -10.61
CA TYR A 280 5.85 2.83 -10.30
C TYR A 280 5.69 1.32 -10.44
N TRP A 281 6.81 0.61 -10.53
CA TRP A 281 6.87 -0.82 -10.88
C TRP A 281 6.36 -1.77 -9.78
N THR A 282 6.01 -1.25 -8.61
CA THR A 282 5.31 -2.00 -7.54
C THR A 282 3.85 -1.55 -7.38
N HIS A 283 3.33 -0.69 -8.26
CA HIS A 283 1.95 -0.21 -8.23
C HIS A 283 1.02 -1.20 -8.95
N THR A 284 1.10 -2.49 -8.60
CA THR A 284 0.40 -3.59 -9.29
C THR A 284 -0.94 -3.96 -8.63
N ASP A 285 -1.51 -3.06 -7.83
CA ASP A 285 -2.84 -3.20 -7.25
C ASP A 285 -3.89 -2.40 -8.03
N LEU A 286 -5.13 -2.91 -8.02
CA LEU A 286 -6.23 -2.31 -8.79
C LEU A 286 -6.49 -0.87 -8.36
N ILE A 287 -6.58 -0.66 -7.05
CA ILE A 287 -6.65 0.65 -6.39
C ILE A 287 -5.55 0.66 -5.32
N LEU A 288 -4.63 1.62 -5.39
CA LEU A 288 -3.69 1.91 -4.31
C LEU A 288 -4.37 2.81 -3.28
N ALA A 289 -4.28 2.48 -2.00
CA ALA A 289 -5.03 3.16 -0.96
C ALA A 289 -4.69 4.65 -0.83
N GLY A 290 -3.46 5.06 -1.13
CA GLY A 290 -3.02 6.45 -1.18
C GLY A 290 -2.86 7.05 -2.58
N LEU A 291 -3.46 6.48 -3.63
CA LEU A 291 -3.44 7.05 -4.99
C LEU A 291 -4.76 6.85 -5.76
N TRP A 292 -5.87 7.22 -5.13
CA TRP A 292 -7.19 7.21 -5.77
C TRP A 292 -8.03 8.42 -5.39
N GLY A 293 -9.16 8.59 -6.07
CA GLY A 293 -10.14 9.65 -5.81
C GLY A 293 -11.46 9.37 -6.52
N GLY A 294 -12.43 10.25 -6.32
CA GLY A 294 -13.73 10.13 -6.95
C GLY A 294 -14.74 11.19 -6.54
N VAL A 295 -15.96 11.00 -7.00
CA VAL A 295 -17.14 11.74 -6.54
C VAL A 295 -17.67 11.10 -5.25
N ALA A 296 -17.88 11.90 -4.21
CA ALA A 296 -18.38 11.41 -2.93
C ALA A 296 -19.89 11.12 -2.97
N GLY A 297 -20.35 10.19 -2.12
CA GLY A 297 -21.77 9.88 -1.94
C GLY A 297 -22.37 8.90 -2.96
N VAL A 298 -21.68 8.55 -4.05
CA VAL A 298 -22.14 7.49 -4.99
C VAL A 298 -21.71 6.08 -4.59
N LEU A 299 -20.55 5.92 -3.92
CA LEU A 299 -20.12 4.61 -3.45
C LEU A 299 -21.00 4.12 -2.30
N PRO A 300 -21.14 2.78 -2.10
CA PRO A 300 -21.75 2.22 -0.90
C PRO A 300 -21.06 2.73 0.39
N ASN A 301 -21.65 2.49 1.55
CA ASN A 301 -21.04 2.90 2.82
C ASN A 301 -19.76 2.09 3.11
N LEU A 302 -18.59 2.69 2.87
CA LEU A 302 -17.28 2.06 3.03
C LEU A 302 -17.02 1.63 4.48
N GLN A 303 -17.48 2.41 5.47
CA GLN A 303 -17.29 2.05 6.88
C GLN A 303 -18.09 0.80 7.26
N GLN A 304 -19.33 0.65 6.77
CA GLN A 304 -20.13 -0.56 6.99
C GLN A 304 -19.57 -1.78 6.25
N LEU A 305 -18.96 -1.59 5.08
CA LEU A 305 -18.25 -2.66 4.38
C LEU A 305 -16.98 -3.07 5.14
N LEU A 306 -16.15 -2.12 5.56
CA LEU A 306 -14.91 -2.37 6.31
C LEU A 306 -15.15 -3.07 7.65
N THR A 307 -16.21 -2.70 8.37
CA THR A 307 -16.62 -3.39 9.62
C THR A 307 -17.00 -4.86 9.39
N LYS A 308 -17.46 -5.20 8.18
CA LYS A 308 -17.82 -6.58 7.79
C LYS A 308 -16.67 -7.30 7.06
N TYR A 309 -15.61 -6.59 6.67
CA TYR A 309 -14.50 -7.16 5.92
C TYR A 309 -13.60 -8.01 6.83
N GLN A 310 -13.49 -9.28 6.47
CA GLN A 310 -12.67 -10.30 7.12
C GLN A 310 -11.88 -10.99 6.00
N PRO A 311 -10.58 -10.70 5.82
CA PRO A 311 -9.73 -11.44 4.90
C PRO A 311 -9.47 -12.86 5.44
N ASP A 312 -9.24 -13.83 4.54
CA ASP A 312 -8.85 -15.20 4.91
C ASP A 312 -7.41 -15.32 5.46
N ILE A 313 -6.68 -14.20 5.50
CA ILE A 313 -5.27 -14.08 5.91
C ILE A 313 -5.10 -12.94 6.92
N VAL A 314 -4.09 -13.05 7.79
CA VAL A 314 -3.81 -12.05 8.84
C VAL A 314 -3.64 -10.64 8.24
N ASP A 315 -4.27 -9.64 8.84
CA ASP A 315 -4.15 -8.22 8.46
C ASP A 315 -2.67 -7.82 8.31
N THR A 316 -2.32 -7.19 7.18
CA THR A 316 -1.00 -6.61 6.91
C THR A 316 -1.13 -5.11 6.66
N PRO A 317 -0.03 -4.32 6.61
CA PRO A 317 -0.12 -2.89 6.25
C PRO A 317 -0.71 -2.57 4.87
N ASN A 318 -0.98 -3.58 4.02
CA ASN A 318 -1.65 -3.43 2.72
C ASN A 318 -3.16 -3.79 2.77
N ILE A 319 -3.71 -4.03 3.96
CA ILE A 319 -5.11 -4.45 4.16
C ILE A 319 -6.16 -3.47 3.63
N ASP A 320 -5.83 -2.17 3.59
CA ASP A 320 -6.68 -1.12 3.05
C ASP A 320 -6.77 -1.21 1.52
N GLN A 321 -5.67 -1.58 0.84
CA GLN A 321 -5.66 -1.91 -0.59
C GLN A 321 -6.44 -3.19 -0.90
N TRP A 322 -6.34 -4.22 -0.05
CA TRP A 322 -7.12 -5.46 -0.22
C TRP A 322 -8.62 -5.20 -0.07
N PHE A 323 -9.02 -4.41 0.94
CA PHE A 323 -10.39 -3.93 1.09
C PHE A 323 -10.89 -3.19 -0.16
N LEU A 324 -10.07 -2.29 -0.73
CA LEU A 324 -10.41 -1.58 -1.96
C LEU A 324 -10.55 -2.53 -3.16
N ARG A 325 -9.63 -3.49 -3.32
CA ARG A 325 -9.68 -4.54 -4.37
C ARG A 325 -10.93 -5.41 -4.26
N ASP A 326 -11.27 -5.87 -3.06
CA ASP A 326 -12.29 -6.89 -2.84
C ASP A 326 -13.70 -6.30 -2.75
N CYS A 327 -13.84 -5.18 -2.04
CA CYS A 327 -15.14 -4.56 -1.79
C CYS A 327 -15.47 -3.43 -2.76
N ILE A 328 -14.50 -2.62 -3.21
CA ILE A 328 -14.76 -1.30 -3.82
C ILE A 328 -14.50 -1.26 -5.33
N TRP A 329 -13.52 -2.00 -5.85
CA TRP A 329 -13.13 -1.98 -7.26
C TRP A 329 -14.28 -2.27 -8.23
N ARG A 330 -15.18 -3.20 -7.89
CA ARG A 330 -16.38 -3.54 -8.69
C ARG A 330 -17.35 -2.37 -8.93
N TYR A 331 -17.25 -1.30 -8.15
CA TYR A 331 -18.00 -0.05 -8.32
C TYR A 331 -17.17 1.03 -9.00
N VAL A 332 -15.87 1.10 -8.68
CA VAL A 332 -14.94 2.07 -9.26
C VAL A 332 -14.70 1.81 -10.75
N LYS A 333 -14.57 0.53 -11.15
CA LYS A 333 -14.22 0.14 -12.52
C LYS A 333 -15.24 0.52 -13.59
N THR A 334 -16.48 0.84 -13.20
CA THR A 334 -17.56 1.20 -14.12
C THR A 334 -17.38 2.59 -14.76
N SER A 335 -16.67 3.51 -14.09
CA SER A 335 -16.39 4.86 -14.59
C SER A 335 -15.16 5.46 -13.93
N CYS A 336 -13.98 4.91 -14.24
CA CYS A 336 -12.70 5.39 -13.74
C CYS A 336 -11.77 5.90 -14.86
N MET A 337 -11.09 7.02 -14.63
CA MET A 337 -9.90 7.40 -15.37
C MET A 337 -8.66 6.85 -14.65
N ILE A 338 -7.93 5.94 -15.31
CA ILE A 338 -6.74 5.29 -14.76
C ILE A 338 -5.51 5.86 -15.47
N HIS A 339 -4.69 6.61 -14.75
CA HIS A 339 -3.38 7.02 -15.24
C HIS A 339 -2.33 5.97 -14.83
N ASP A 340 -1.64 5.38 -15.80
CA ASP A 340 -0.65 4.32 -15.59
C ASP A 340 0.63 4.58 -16.39
N ARG A 341 1.79 4.67 -15.71
CA ARG A 341 3.09 4.75 -16.40
C ARG A 341 3.60 3.36 -16.79
N CYS A 342 3.51 2.40 -15.89
CA CYS A 342 4.31 1.18 -15.91
C CYS A 342 3.60 0.01 -16.62
N PHE A 343 2.28 -0.03 -16.61
CA PHE A 343 1.47 -1.17 -17.07
C PHE A 343 0.50 -0.74 -18.18
N ARG A 344 -0.19 -1.71 -18.80
CA ARG A 344 -1.02 -1.49 -19.99
C ARG A 344 -2.38 -2.18 -19.84
N GLN A 345 -3.08 -1.90 -18.74
CA GLN A 345 -4.46 -2.37 -18.54
C GLN A 345 -5.39 -1.72 -19.58
N LYS A 346 -6.41 -2.44 -20.06
CA LYS A 346 -7.38 -1.88 -21.01
C LYS A 346 -8.07 -0.65 -20.38
N GLY A 347 -7.98 0.49 -21.06
CA GLY A 347 -8.56 1.76 -20.59
C GLY A 347 -7.62 2.65 -19.76
N SER A 348 -6.42 2.19 -19.39
CA SER A 348 -5.43 3.08 -18.76
C SER A 348 -4.76 4.01 -19.78
N ILE A 349 -4.52 5.25 -19.39
CA ILE A 349 -3.81 6.28 -20.18
C ILE A 349 -2.45 6.63 -19.53
N PRO A 350 -1.45 7.13 -20.29
CA PRO A 350 -0.16 7.51 -19.70
C PRO A 350 -0.29 8.64 -18.69
N LEU A 351 0.45 8.61 -17.57
CA LEU A 351 0.56 9.80 -16.71
C LEU A 351 1.15 10.98 -17.49
N PRO A 352 0.50 12.17 -17.48
CA PRO A 352 1.00 13.37 -18.15
C PRO A 352 2.34 13.86 -17.58
N GLY A 353 2.94 14.84 -18.26
CA GLY A 353 4.23 15.41 -17.89
C GLY A 353 5.45 14.53 -18.24
N PRO A 354 6.68 15.00 -17.97
CA PRO A 354 7.91 14.27 -18.27
C PRO A 354 8.06 13.01 -17.40
N GLU A 355 8.76 11.99 -17.91
CA GLU A 355 9.08 10.81 -17.10
C GLU A 355 10.06 11.20 -15.97
N PRO A 356 9.74 10.90 -14.69
CA PRO A 356 10.60 11.24 -13.56
C PRO A 356 11.87 10.38 -13.53
N LYS A 357 12.97 10.98 -13.06
CA LYS A 357 14.30 10.34 -13.02
C LYS A 357 14.44 9.39 -11.82
N GLY A 358 15.08 8.24 -12.06
CA GLY A 358 15.36 7.25 -11.02
C GLY A 358 14.07 6.71 -10.40
N ASN A 359 14.06 6.59 -9.07
CA ASN A 359 12.92 6.04 -8.33
C ASN A 359 11.82 7.07 -8.01
N ILE A 360 11.91 8.32 -8.46
CA ILE A 360 10.86 9.33 -8.21
C ILE A 360 9.57 8.92 -8.95
N HIS A 361 8.42 9.01 -8.26
CA HIS A 361 7.10 8.70 -8.81
C HIS A 361 6.00 9.38 -7.99
N VAL A 362 4.83 9.60 -8.60
CA VAL A 362 3.62 9.94 -7.84
C VAL A 362 3.29 8.76 -6.91
N GLY A 363 3.09 9.01 -5.62
CA GLY A 363 2.98 8.00 -4.56
C GLY A 363 4.25 7.76 -3.74
N SER A 364 5.39 8.31 -4.14
CA SER A 364 6.66 8.02 -3.44
C SER A 364 6.76 8.73 -2.09
N ASN A 365 7.14 7.99 -1.04
CA ASN A 365 7.58 8.57 0.23
C ASN A 365 8.81 9.47 0.01
N GLU A 366 8.64 10.80 0.13
CA GLU A 366 9.72 11.76 -0.14
C GLU A 366 10.85 11.66 0.90
N PHE A 367 10.55 11.36 2.16
CA PHE A 367 11.55 11.19 3.23
C PHE A 367 12.50 10.01 2.96
N ALA A 368 11.98 8.90 2.45
CA ALA A 368 12.76 7.70 2.14
C ALA A 368 13.65 7.89 0.90
N GLN A 369 13.24 8.73 -0.06
CA GLN A 369 14.01 8.98 -1.28
C GLN A 369 14.99 10.16 -1.18
N ARG A 370 14.62 11.21 -0.43
CA ARG A 370 15.30 12.51 -0.42
C ARG A 370 15.32 13.12 1.00
N PRO A 371 15.76 12.38 2.05
CA PRO A 371 15.61 12.78 3.44
C PRO A 371 16.22 14.15 3.73
N ASP A 372 17.43 14.42 3.22
CA ASP A 372 18.16 15.64 3.56
C ASP A 372 17.64 16.87 2.79
N PHE A 373 17.10 16.69 1.58
CA PHE A 373 16.33 17.74 0.90
C PHE A 373 15.08 18.11 1.71
N GLN A 374 14.35 17.11 2.21
CA GLN A 374 13.12 17.35 2.98
C GLN A 374 13.43 17.98 4.36
N LYS A 375 14.49 17.55 5.04
CA LYS A 375 15.00 18.21 6.27
C LYS A 375 15.39 19.66 6.00
N ASN A 376 16.12 19.94 4.92
CA ASN A 376 16.61 21.27 4.62
C ASN A 376 15.47 22.25 4.30
N ILE A 377 14.50 21.86 3.45
CA ILE A 377 13.37 22.74 3.08
C ILE A 377 12.40 22.97 4.25
N LEU A 378 12.27 22.01 5.17
CA LEU A 378 11.47 22.16 6.40
C LEU A 378 12.24 22.77 7.57
N SER A 379 13.55 22.99 7.47
CA SER A 379 14.37 23.49 8.57
C SER A 379 13.90 24.83 9.19
N PRO A 380 13.31 25.81 8.45
CA PRO A 380 12.76 27.01 9.06
C PRO A 380 11.54 26.73 9.97
N TRP A 381 10.73 25.73 9.59
CA TRP A 381 9.51 25.33 10.31
C TRP A 381 9.82 24.52 11.57
N ILE A 382 10.91 23.76 11.56
CA ILE A 382 11.27 22.83 12.65
C ILE A 382 12.34 23.40 13.58
N GLY A 383 13.34 24.09 13.01
CA GLY A 383 14.52 24.56 13.75
C GLY A 383 14.35 25.93 14.42
N GLY A 384 13.29 26.67 14.12
CA GLY A 384 13.03 28.04 14.59
C GLY A 384 12.66 28.19 16.08
N GLY A 385 13.10 27.27 16.95
CA GLY A 385 12.85 27.30 18.41
C GLY A 385 11.45 26.87 18.87
N ASN A 386 10.46 26.86 17.97
CA ASN A 386 9.07 26.55 18.32
C ASN A 386 8.83 25.10 18.78
N ILE A 387 9.73 24.15 18.49
CA ILE A 387 9.43 22.72 18.60
C ILE A 387 10.66 21.84 18.91
N PRO A 388 10.65 21.01 19.97
CA PRO A 388 11.78 20.15 20.34
C PRO A 388 12.08 19.02 19.33
N GLN A 389 13.36 18.68 19.15
CA GLN A 389 13.76 17.47 18.42
C GLN A 389 13.24 16.18 19.08
N SER A 390 12.97 16.19 20.38
CA SER A 390 12.40 15.04 21.11
C SER A 390 10.93 14.74 20.75
N SER A 391 10.25 15.62 20.01
CA SER A 391 8.83 15.45 19.66
C SER A 391 8.56 14.42 18.56
N TYR A 392 9.55 14.10 17.69
CA TYR A 392 9.40 13.09 16.64
C TYR A 392 10.49 12.01 16.72
N ILE A 393 10.17 10.78 16.34
CA ILE A 393 11.14 9.69 16.27
C ILE A 393 11.90 9.76 14.93
N SER A 394 13.22 9.93 15.04
CA SER A 394 14.17 9.67 13.95
C SER A 394 14.38 8.17 13.80
N SER A 395 14.19 7.64 12.60
CA SER A 395 14.52 6.25 12.26
C SER A 395 15.26 6.18 10.93
N THR A 396 16.58 6.04 11.00
CA THR A 396 17.41 5.57 9.90
C THR A 396 17.46 4.04 9.91
N HIS A 397 16.35 3.36 9.60
CA HIS A 397 16.24 1.93 9.25
C HIS A 397 14.86 1.62 8.65
#